data_AF-A0A9D8RW96-F1
#
_entry.id   AF-A0A9D8RW96-F1
#
_cell.length_a   1.000
_cell.length_b   1.000
_cell.length_c   1.000
_cell.angle_alpha   90.00
_cell.angle_beta   90.00
_cell.angle_gamma   90.00
#
_symmetry.space_group_name_H-M   'P 1'
#
loop_
_entity.id
_entity.type
_entity.pdbx_description
1 polymer ?
#
loop_
_entity_poly.entity_id
_entity_poly.type
_entity_poly.pdbx_seq_one_letter_code
_entity_poly.pdbx_strand_id
1 'polypeptide(L)'
;ERVWETKPESFEAGELEQELCFIGLCGMIDPVRPEVKDAIERCLGAGIRPIMITGDHIDTAVAIAKELGILNEQVHAISGSQLDEMDEETFQKEFQNIGVYARVQPEHKTRIVNAWRGIGKVTAMTGDGVNDAPSIKAADIGVGMGITGTDVTKNVADMILADDNFATIVSAAGEGRRIYDNIRKSIQFLLASNLSEVLSIFFATLIGFTIFQPVQLLWINLITDCFPALALGMEKPEADVMKRKPRDSKEGIFAGGLGAAVFYQGVLVTLITLASYFIGHFLEAGNFDVHEESLHGTTMAFLTLAMCEVFHSFNMRSLRGSIFTIKGQNKWLWGAGLLSLVLTTVVVLIPPVATLFGMVAIGIEEFAIALALGFSIIPLVELVKLVHRIIDRKTGKAA
;
A
#
# COMPACT_ATOMS: atom_id res chain seq x y z
N GLU A 1 52.78 36.18 22.01
CA GLU A 1 51.79 37.24 21.78
C GLU A 1 52.42 38.24 20.84
N ARG A 2 51.79 38.53 19.69
CA ARG A 2 52.29 39.52 18.72
C ARG A 2 51.73 40.88 19.14
N VAL A 3 52.62 41.78 19.57
CA VAL A 3 52.25 43.12 20.03
C VAL A 3 52.38 44.09 18.87
N TRP A 4 51.28 44.77 18.53
CA TRP A 4 51.26 45.79 17.48
C TRP A 4 51.43 47.17 18.11
N GLU A 5 52.50 47.88 17.75
CA GLU A 5 52.76 49.25 18.25
C GLU A 5 51.88 50.30 17.55
N THR A 6 51.43 50.00 16.34
CA THR A 6 50.51 50.83 15.54
C THR A 6 49.40 49.98 14.95
N LYS A 7 48.26 50.62 14.66
CA LYS A 7 47.09 49.94 14.09
C LYS A 7 47.48 49.32 12.73
N PRO A 8 47.21 48.02 12.48
CA PRO A 8 47.52 47.39 11.21
C PRO A 8 46.76 48.06 10.06
N GLU A 9 47.36 48.03 8.87
CA GLU A 9 46.84 48.69 7.67
C GLU A 9 45.59 48.00 7.12
N SER A 10 45.50 46.66 7.24
CA SER A 10 44.30 45.88 6.97
C SER A 10 43.86 45.04 8.17
N PHE A 11 42.55 44.80 8.24
CA PHE A 11 41.93 43.87 9.19
C PHE A 11 41.54 42.54 8.53
N GLU A 12 42.00 42.30 7.31
CA GLU A 12 41.74 41.03 6.63
C GLU A 12 42.55 39.89 7.26
N ALA A 13 41.92 38.71 7.34
CA ALA A 13 42.51 37.51 7.94
C ALA A 13 43.88 37.19 7.35
N GLY A 14 44.06 37.39 6.04
CA GLY A 14 45.32 37.14 5.34
C GLY A 14 46.52 37.94 5.88
N GLU A 15 46.33 39.15 6.42
CA GLU A 15 47.41 39.95 7.03
C GLU A 15 47.55 39.70 8.54
N LEU A 16 46.44 39.48 9.23
CA LEU A 16 46.43 39.31 10.69
C LEU A 16 46.86 37.91 11.13
N GLU A 17 46.58 36.86 10.35
CA GLU A 17 46.79 35.45 10.70
C GLU A 17 48.13 34.88 10.17
N GLN A 18 49.19 35.67 10.23
CA GLN A 18 50.55 35.28 9.81
C GLN A 18 51.49 35.05 11.00
N GLU A 19 52.53 34.22 10.82
CA GLU A 19 53.56 33.91 11.83
C GLU A 19 52.99 33.33 13.15
N LEU A 20 51.88 32.60 13.06
CA LEU A 20 51.26 31.96 14.20
C LEU A 20 52.08 30.75 14.69
N CYS A 21 52.09 30.53 16.01
CA CYS A 21 52.66 29.32 16.60
C CYS A 21 51.60 28.21 16.63
N PHE A 22 51.81 27.13 15.89
CA PHE A 22 50.92 25.98 15.92
C PHE A 22 50.96 25.31 17.30
N ILE A 23 49.83 25.31 18.00
CA ILE A 23 49.70 24.70 19.34
C ILE A 23 49.28 23.23 19.24
N GLY A 24 48.36 22.90 18.31
CA GLY A 24 47.82 21.57 18.14
C GLY A 24 46.59 21.54 17.22
N LEU A 25 46.07 20.35 16.95
CA LEU A 25 44.86 20.11 16.15
C LEU A 25 43.81 19.37 16.96
N CYS A 26 42.56 19.78 16.84
CA CYS A 26 41.41 19.08 17.41
C CYS A 26 40.52 18.57 16.27
N GLY A 27 40.27 17.27 16.23
CA GLY A 27 39.34 16.64 15.30
C GLY A 27 37.99 16.42 15.98
N MET A 28 36.91 16.85 15.34
CA MET A 28 35.54 16.58 15.75
C MET A 28 34.79 15.92 14.59
N ILE A 29 33.85 15.04 14.92
CA ILE A 29 32.98 14.37 13.97
C ILE A 29 31.54 14.57 14.42
N ASP A 30 30.63 14.77 13.46
CA ASP A 30 29.20 14.64 13.69
C ASP A 30 28.82 13.15 13.56
N PRO A 31 28.57 12.44 14.68
CA PRO A 31 28.35 11.01 14.64
C PRO A 31 27.01 10.67 13.98
N VAL A 32 27.02 9.62 13.17
CA VAL A 32 25.79 9.05 12.61
C VAL A 32 24.90 8.54 13.76
N ARG A 33 23.61 8.86 13.69
CA ARG A 33 22.63 8.32 14.64
C ARG A 33 22.55 6.79 14.52
N PRO A 34 22.56 6.03 15.64
CA PRO A 34 22.62 4.56 15.59
C PRO A 34 21.53 3.91 14.71
N GLU A 35 20.32 4.46 14.74
CA GLU A 35 19.16 3.95 14.01
C GLU A 35 19.22 4.16 12.48
N VAL A 36 20.06 5.08 11.99
CA VAL A 36 20.12 5.43 10.56
C VAL A 36 20.73 4.29 9.76
N LYS A 37 21.71 3.57 10.31
CA LYS A 37 22.32 2.43 9.63
C LYS A 37 21.29 1.33 9.33
N ASP A 38 20.56 0.90 10.35
CA ASP A 38 19.50 -0.10 10.21
C ASP A 38 18.39 0.38 9.27
N ALA A 39 18.06 1.68 9.29
CA ALA A 39 17.09 2.28 8.39
C ALA A 39 17.55 2.23 6.92
N ILE A 40 18.82 2.56 6.65
CA ILE A 40 19.41 2.49 5.32
C ILE A 40 19.46 1.04 4.81
N GLU A 41 19.85 0.08 5.65
CA GLU A 41 19.84 -1.35 5.31
C GLU A 41 18.43 -1.83 4.94
N ARG A 42 17.40 -1.41 5.72
CA ARG A 42 15.99 -1.70 5.41
C ARG A 42 15.52 -1.04 4.12
N CYS A 43 15.93 0.19 3.84
CA CYS A 43 15.64 0.87 2.57
C CYS A 43 16.22 0.10 1.39
N LEU A 44 17.50 -0.24 1.45
CA LEU A 44 18.20 -0.99 0.41
C LEU A 44 17.57 -2.37 0.20
N GLY A 45 17.28 -3.10 1.29
CA GLY A 45 16.58 -4.39 1.24
C GLY A 45 15.17 -4.30 0.64
N ALA A 46 14.49 -3.17 0.81
CA ALA A 46 13.18 -2.89 0.20
C ALA A 46 13.26 -2.36 -1.25
N GLY A 47 14.47 -2.30 -1.84
CA GLY A 47 14.73 -1.75 -3.17
C GLY A 47 14.52 -0.24 -3.28
N ILE A 48 14.56 0.48 -2.16
CA ILE A 48 14.53 1.95 -2.10
C ILE A 48 15.98 2.43 -2.15
N ARG A 49 16.29 3.35 -3.07
CA ARG A 49 17.63 3.90 -3.22
C ARG A 49 17.81 5.13 -2.33
N PRO A 50 18.63 5.08 -1.28
CA PRO A 50 19.03 6.27 -0.55
C PRO A 50 20.04 7.08 -1.38
N ILE A 51 19.93 8.40 -1.33
CA ILE A 51 20.88 9.34 -1.94
C ILE A 51 21.25 10.36 -0.87
N MET A 52 22.55 10.50 -0.61
CA MET A 52 23.05 11.48 0.35
C MET A 52 23.32 12.81 -0.34
N ILE A 53 22.79 13.88 0.23
CA ILE A 53 22.99 15.25 -0.24
C ILE A 53 23.45 16.07 0.97
N THR A 54 24.69 16.57 0.96
CA THR A 54 25.29 17.27 2.10
C THR A 54 26.06 18.53 1.70
N GLY A 55 26.18 19.46 2.65
CA GLY A 55 27.06 20.63 2.55
C GLY A 55 28.51 20.35 2.95
N ASP A 56 28.81 19.16 3.47
CA ASP A 56 30.16 18.78 3.90
C ASP A 56 31.14 18.59 2.75
N HIS A 57 32.43 18.56 3.08
CA HIS A 57 33.47 18.18 2.14
C HIS A 57 33.27 16.74 1.63
N ILE A 58 33.68 16.48 0.38
CA ILE A 58 33.47 15.18 -0.27
C ILE A 58 34.11 14.02 0.50
N ASP A 59 35.29 14.21 1.09
CA ASP A 59 35.97 13.15 1.86
C ASP A 59 35.17 12.74 3.11
N THR A 60 34.60 13.72 3.83
CA THR A 60 33.73 13.45 4.98
C THR A 60 32.46 12.74 4.55
N ALA A 61 31.82 13.24 3.48
CA ALA A 61 30.61 12.64 2.93
C ALA A 61 30.84 11.19 2.48
N VAL A 62 31.96 10.91 1.82
CA VAL A 62 32.36 9.56 1.38
C VAL A 62 32.60 8.64 2.56
N ALA A 63 33.26 9.12 3.62
CA ALA A 63 33.49 8.34 4.83
C ALA A 63 32.17 7.92 5.49
N ILE A 64 31.26 8.87 5.71
CA ILE A 64 29.93 8.63 6.31
C ILE A 64 29.09 7.72 5.39
N ALA A 65 29.08 7.96 4.09
CA ALA A 65 28.29 7.19 3.15
C ALA A 65 28.78 5.74 3.01
N LYS A 66 30.09 5.48 3.17
CA LYS A 66 30.64 4.12 3.24
C LYS A 66 30.23 3.42 4.55
N GLU A 67 30.26 4.14 5.67
CA GLU A 67 29.81 3.60 6.97
C GLU A 67 28.33 3.20 6.95
N LEU A 68 27.49 4.00 6.28
CA LEU A 68 26.07 3.76 6.08
C LEU A 68 25.72 2.75 4.98
N GLY A 69 26.70 2.32 4.17
CA GLY A 69 26.46 1.40 3.04
C GLY A 69 25.74 2.03 1.83
N ILE A 70 25.75 3.35 1.70
CA ILE A 70 25.18 4.08 0.54
C ILE A 70 26.12 3.98 -0.67
N LEU A 71 27.44 4.06 -0.44
CA LEU A 71 28.45 3.90 -1.49
C LEU A 71 28.85 2.43 -1.63
N ASN A 72 29.00 1.98 -2.87
CA ASN A 72 29.51 0.67 -3.27
C ASN A 72 30.41 0.82 -4.51
N GLU A 73 30.96 -0.27 -5.04
CA GLU A 73 31.88 -0.22 -6.20
C GLU A 73 31.28 0.41 -7.47
N GLN A 74 29.95 0.42 -7.59
CA GLN A 74 29.23 0.95 -8.76
C GLN A 74 28.67 2.37 -8.54
N VAL A 75 28.67 2.85 -7.30
CA VAL A 75 28.06 4.13 -6.91
C VAL A 75 29.16 5.07 -6.44
N HIS A 76 29.29 6.22 -7.10
CA HIS A 76 30.33 7.20 -6.78
C HIS A 76 29.78 8.48 -6.14
N ALA A 77 30.69 9.28 -5.59
CA ALA A 77 30.43 10.57 -4.97
C ALA A 77 30.96 11.70 -5.84
N ILE A 78 30.24 12.82 -5.90
CA ILE A 78 30.68 14.03 -6.61
C ILE A 78 30.48 15.27 -5.75
N SER A 79 31.22 16.34 -6.05
CA SER A 79 31.00 17.67 -5.48
C SER A 79 29.99 18.47 -6.30
N GLY A 80 29.41 19.52 -5.69
CA GLY A 80 28.58 20.49 -6.40
C GLY A 80 29.31 21.17 -7.56
N SER A 81 30.61 21.46 -7.42
CA SER A 81 31.40 22.03 -8.51
C SER A 81 31.56 21.07 -9.70
N GLN A 82 31.76 19.77 -9.44
CA GLN A 82 31.78 18.76 -10.49
C GLN A 82 30.41 18.62 -11.16
N LEU A 83 29.32 18.77 -10.41
CA LEU A 83 27.96 18.76 -10.95
C LEU A 83 27.68 19.99 -11.85
N ASP A 84 28.24 21.16 -11.52
CA ASP A 84 28.14 22.37 -12.33
C ASP A 84 28.90 22.26 -13.66
N GLU A 85 30.02 21.53 -13.67
CA GLU A 85 30.79 21.24 -14.88
C GLU A 85 30.11 20.22 -15.80
N MET A 86 29.18 19.41 -15.28
CA MET A 86 28.43 18.42 -16.08
C MET A 86 27.31 19.09 -16.87
N ASP A 87 27.43 19.00 -18.20
CA ASP A 87 26.31 19.30 -19.10
C ASP A 87 25.14 18.33 -18.90
N GLU A 88 23.97 18.67 -19.45
CA GLU A 88 22.76 17.89 -19.21
C GLU A 88 22.84 16.49 -19.82
N GLU A 89 23.51 16.32 -20.96
CA GLU A 89 23.66 15.01 -21.58
C GLU A 89 24.54 14.07 -20.74
N THR A 90 25.65 14.56 -20.21
CA THR A 90 26.53 13.80 -19.31
C THR A 90 25.81 13.49 -18.00
N PHE A 91 25.12 14.48 -17.43
CA PHE A 91 24.38 14.29 -16.19
C PHE A 91 23.30 13.22 -16.32
N GLN A 92 22.52 13.21 -17.41
CA GLN A 92 21.49 12.20 -17.68
C GLN A 92 22.05 10.77 -17.84
N LYS A 93 23.32 10.62 -18.24
CA LYS A 93 24.01 9.33 -18.32
C LYS A 93 24.52 8.85 -16.96
N GLU A 94 24.99 9.77 -16.12
CA GLU A 94 25.72 9.45 -14.89
C GLU A 94 24.89 9.53 -13.60
N PHE A 95 23.78 10.28 -13.55
CA PHE A 95 23.06 10.52 -12.29
C PHE A 95 22.56 9.24 -11.60
N GLN A 96 22.30 8.17 -12.37
CA GLN A 96 21.92 6.86 -11.83
C GLN A 96 23.08 6.11 -11.19
N ASN A 97 24.33 6.53 -11.37
CA ASN A 97 25.52 5.96 -10.74
C ASN A 97 26.05 6.84 -9.59
N ILE A 98 25.41 7.98 -9.33
CA ILE A 98 25.79 8.87 -8.24
C ILE A 98 24.91 8.58 -7.02
N GLY A 99 25.53 8.45 -5.85
CA GLY A 99 24.83 8.19 -4.59
C GLY A 99 25.10 9.24 -3.51
N VAL A 100 26.12 10.07 -3.69
CA VAL A 100 26.51 11.11 -2.73
C VAL A 100 26.84 12.38 -3.49
N TYR A 101 26.19 13.47 -3.09
CA TYR A 101 26.44 14.82 -3.59
C TYR A 101 26.91 15.68 -2.41
N ALA A 102 28.15 16.17 -2.48
CA ALA A 102 28.80 16.96 -1.44
C ALA A 102 28.93 18.44 -1.85
N ARG A 103 28.99 19.37 -0.90
CA ARG A 103 29.04 20.83 -1.16
C ARG A 103 27.97 21.31 -2.16
N VAL A 104 26.74 20.83 -2.01
CA VAL A 104 25.66 21.15 -2.96
C VAL A 104 25.02 22.53 -2.72
N GLN A 105 24.56 23.14 -3.80
CA GLN A 105 23.76 24.37 -3.80
C GLN A 105 22.25 24.05 -3.90
N PRO A 106 21.34 24.98 -3.53
CA PRO A 106 19.88 24.77 -3.61
C PRO A 106 19.39 24.30 -4.99
N GLU A 107 19.96 24.84 -6.05
CA GLU A 107 19.63 24.54 -7.45
C GLU A 107 20.00 23.09 -7.81
N HIS A 108 21.10 22.58 -7.26
CA HIS A 108 21.54 21.19 -7.45
C HIS A 108 20.52 20.21 -6.90
N LYS A 109 19.97 20.48 -5.71
CA LYS A 109 18.97 19.61 -5.08
C LYS A 109 17.75 19.44 -5.98
N THR A 110 17.25 20.55 -6.54
CA THR A 110 16.11 20.55 -7.45
C THR A 110 16.44 19.83 -8.77
N ARG A 111 17.64 20.03 -9.33
CA ARG A 111 18.11 19.33 -10.54
C ARG A 111 18.14 17.81 -10.34
N ILE A 112 18.67 17.34 -9.21
CA ILE A 112 18.75 15.91 -8.86
C ILE A 112 17.35 15.30 -8.75
N VAL A 113 16.44 15.95 -8.01
CA VAL A 113 15.06 15.49 -7.85
C VAL A 113 14.36 15.36 -9.21
N ASN A 114 14.49 16.38 -10.06
CA ASN A 114 13.86 16.38 -11.38
C ASN A 114 14.41 15.30 -12.32
N ALA A 115 15.71 14.98 -12.26
CA ALA A 115 16.29 13.91 -13.08
C ALA A 115 15.69 12.53 -12.72
N TRP A 116 15.59 12.21 -11.43
CA TRP A 116 14.98 10.96 -10.98
C TRP A 116 13.48 10.88 -11.30
N ARG A 117 12.75 11.99 -11.17
CA ARG A 117 11.34 12.07 -11.59
C ARG A 117 11.19 11.92 -13.09
N GLY A 118 12.11 12.49 -13.88
CA GLY A 118 12.11 12.45 -15.34
C GLY A 118 12.16 11.02 -15.91
N ILE A 119 12.85 10.09 -15.23
CA ILE A 119 12.87 8.67 -15.59
C ILE A 119 11.72 7.86 -14.95
N GLY A 120 10.73 8.52 -14.35
CA GLY A 120 9.52 7.92 -13.79
C GLY A 120 9.68 7.28 -12.42
N LYS A 121 10.76 7.59 -11.67
CA LYS A 121 10.89 7.17 -10.26
C LYS A 121 10.11 8.12 -9.35
N VAL A 122 9.50 7.56 -8.31
CA VAL A 122 8.88 8.34 -7.24
C VAL A 122 9.97 8.80 -6.29
N THR A 123 10.11 10.12 -6.10
CA THR A 123 11.16 10.70 -5.26
C THR A 123 10.62 11.23 -3.94
N ALA A 124 11.39 11.04 -2.87
CA ALA A 124 11.16 11.68 -1.58
C ALA A 124 12.38 12.55 -1.25
N MET A 125 12.15 13.84 -1.00
CA MET A 125 13.22 14.81 -0.70
C MET A 125 13.05 15.36 0.71
N THR A 126 14.11 15.30 1.51
CA THR A 126 14.15 15.80 2.89
C THR A 126 14.89 17.13 2.97
N GLY A 127 14.42 18.05 3.79
CA GLY A 127 15.15 19.26 4.11
C GLY A 127 14.61 20.02 5.32
N ASP A 128 15.39 20.96 5.82
CA ASP A 128 15.12 21.74 7.02
C ASP A 128 15.28 23.25 6.78
N GLY A 129 16.17 23.65 5.89
CA GLY A 129 16.43 25.04 5.55
C GLY A 129 15.49 25.59 4.47
N VAL A 130 15.30 26.92 4.47
CA VAL A 130 14.54 27.64 3.42
C VAL A 130 15.06 27.31 2.01
N ASN A 131 16.35 27.06 1.91
CA ASN A 131 17.06 26.63 0.69
C ASN A 131 16.55 25.30 0.13
N ASP A 132 15.95 24.44 0.95
CA ASP A 132 15.44 23.14 0.52
C ASP A 132 14.02 23.21 -0.03
N ALA A 133 13.30 24.30 0.26
CA ALA A 133 11.90 24.46 -0.10
C ALA A 133 11.61 24.21 -1.59
N PRO A 134 12.42 24.70 -2.55
CA PRO A 134 12.20 24.39 -3.97
C PRO A 134 12.30 22.89 -4.28
N SER A 135 13.30 22.21 -3.71
CA SER A 135 13.54 20.78 -3.94
C SER A 135 12.51 19.88 -3.26
N ILE A 136 12.07 20.26 -2.05
CA ILE A 136 10.97 19.60 -1.33
C ILE A 136 9.69 19.70 -2.15
N LYS A 137 9.39 20.90 -2.67
CA LYS A 137 8.19 21.12 -3.50
C LYS A 137 8.24 20.41 -4.85
N ALA A 138 9.45 20.23 -5.39
CA ALA A 138 9.68 19.53 -6.65
C ALA A 138 9.67 18.00 -6.51
N ALA A 139 9.74 17.43 -5.31
CA ALA A 139 9.66 15.99 -5.11
C ALA A 139 8.22 15.49 -5.24
N ASP A 140 8.04 14.17 -5.43
CA ASP A 140 6.69 13.58 -5.35
C ASP A 140 6.20 13.51 -3.90
N ILE A 141 7.13 13.41 -2.94
CA ILE A 141 6.88 13.51 -1.52
C ILE A 141 7.94 14.42 -0.90
N GLY A 142 7.54 15.63 -0.55
CA GLY A 142 8.35 16.57 0.23
C GLY A 142 8.33 16.22 1.71
N VAL A 143 9.50 16.12 2.34
CA VAL A 143 9.64 15.78 3.77
C VAL A 143 10.34 16.92 4.51
N GLY A 144 9.64 17.54 5.46
CA GLY A 144 10.16 18.60 6.31
C GLY A 144 10.55 18.11 7.71
N MET A 145 11.55 18.74 8.31
CA MET A 145 11.94 18.49 9.71
C MET A 145 11.01 19.22 10.67
N GLY A 146 10.57 18.57 11.73
CA GLY A 146 9.63 19.09 12.72
C GLY A 146 10.29 19.99 13.77
N ILE A 147 11.51 19.66 14.19
CA ILE A 147 12.24 20.40 15.23
C ILE A 147 13.17 21.43 14.60
N THR A 148 14.12 20.99 13.76
CA THR A 148 15.10 21.89 13.12
C THR A 148 14.56 22.62 11.89
N GLY A 149 13.46 22.12 11.31
CA GLY A 149 12.92 22.67 10.07
C GLY A 149 12.30 24.05 10.23
N THR A 150 12.57 24.92 9.26
CA THR A 150 11.97 26.25 9.13
C THR A 150 10.49 26.17 8.77
N ASP A 151 9.70 27.19 9.14
CA ASP A 151 8.27 27.25 8.79
C ASP A 151 8.04 27.22 7.27
N VAL A 152 8.99 27.73 6.49
CA VAL A 152 8.93 27.64 5.02
C VAL A 152 8.95 26.18 4.57
N THR A 153 9.90 25.38 5.07
CA THR A 153 9.99 23.95 4.70
C THR A 153 8.78 23.14 5.15
N LYS A 154 8.25 23.41 6.36
CA LYS A 154 7.05 22.74 6.89
C LYS A 154 5.81 23.02 6.05
N ASN A 155 5.66 24.24 5.55
CA ASN A 155 4.51 24.63 4.72
C ASN A 155 4.54 24.05 3.31
N VAL A 156 5.71 23.73 2.77
CA VAL A 156 5.84 23.16 1.41
C VAL A 156 5.91 21.63 1.40
N ALA A 157 6.19 21.00 2.53
CA ALA A 157 6.30 19.55 2.67
C ALA A 157 4.93 18.85 2.69
N ASP A 158 4.87 17.65 2.12
CA ASP A 158 3.70 16.76 2.19
C ASP A 158 3.68 15.95 3.50
N MET A 159 4.85 15.78 4.12
CA MET A 159 5.04 15.06 5.38
C MET A 159 6.02 15.81 6.29
N ILE A 160 5.71 15.89 7.59
CA ILE A 160 6.58 16.51 8.60
C ILE A 160 7.05 15.43 9.58
N LEU A 161 8.36 15.33 9.81
CA LEU A 161 8.96 14.43 10.79
C LEU A 161 8.97 15.10 12.16
N ALA A 162 8.06 14.71 13.04
CA ALA A 162 7.96 15.31 14.38
C ALA A 162 9.21 15.07 15.26
N ASP A 163 10.03 14.07 14.91
CA ASP A 163 11.20 13.60 15.67
C ASP A 163 12.54 13.83 14.95
N ASP A 164 12.52 14.45 13.75
CA ASP A 164 13.69 14.69 12.92
C ASP A 164 14.51 13.41 12.61
N ASN A 165 13.83 12.27 12.51
CA ASN A 165 14.50 10.97 12.35
C ASN A 165 14.30 10.36 10.96
N PHE A 166 15.40 10.04 10.28
CA PHE A 166 15.37 9.34 8.99
C PHE A 166 14.68 7.97 9.07
N ALA A 167 14.81 7.25 10.19
CA ALA A 167 14.16 5.95 10.39
C ALA A 167 12.62 6.03 10.31
N THR A 168 12.05 7.20 10.61
CA THR A 168 10.61 7.46 10.51
C THR A 168 10.13 7.48 9.06
N ILE A 169 10.95 7.97 8.12
CA ILE A 169 10.65 7.91 6.67
C ILE A 169 10.54 6.46 6.19
N VAL A 170 11.49 5.61 6.61
CA VAL A 170 11.53 4.19 6.22
C VAL A 170 10.31 3.45 6.78
N SER A 171 9.92 3.78 8.00
CA SER A 171 8.72 3.25 8.64
C SER A 171 7.44 3.72 7.93
N ALA A 172 7.36 5.00 7.57
CA ALA A 172 6.26 5.57 6.81
C ALA A 172 6.12 4.92 5.42
N ALA A 173 7.23 4.62 4.74
CA ALA A 173 7.21 3.89 3.48
C ALA A 173 6.63 2.47 3.64
N GLY A 174 6.98 1.77 4.73
CA GLY A 174 6.39 0.47 5.06
C GLY A 174 4.89 0.55 5.32
N GLU A 175 4.45 1.56 6.07
CA GLU A 175 3.03 1.82 6.33
C GLU A 175 2.25 2.19 5.06
N GLY A 176 2.83 3.00 4.17
CA GLY A 176 2.25 3.31 2.87
C GLY A 176 2.05 2.08 1.99
N ARG A 177 3.03 1.16 1.97
CA ARG A 177 2.91 -0.13 1.28
C ARG A 177 1.80 -1.00 1.87
N ARG A 178 1.65 -1.03 3.20
CA ARG A 178 0.55 -1.75 3.88
C ARG A 178 -0.81 -1.18 3.49
N ILE A 179 -0.97 0.14 3.57
CA ILE A 179 -2.23 0.81 3.22
C ILE A 179 -2.61 0.50 1.78
N TYR A 180 -1.65 0.58 0.86
CA TYR A 180 -1.89 0.28 -0.56
C TYR A 180 -2.33 -1.18 -0.77
N ASP A 181 -1.68 -2.16 -0.14
CA ASP A 181 -2.10 -3.57 -0.23
C ASP A 181 -3.53 -3.77 0.29
N ASN A 182 -3.87 -3.14 1.41
CA ASN A 182 -5.20 -3.22 1.99
C ASN A 182 -6.26 -2.58 1.08
N ILE A 183 -5.96 -1.43 0.47
CA ILE A 183 -6.84 -0.81 -0.53
C ILE A 183 -7.07 -1.77 -1.70
N ARG A 184 -6.03 -2.44 -2.20
CA ARG A 184 -6.19 -3.42 -3.29
C ARG A 184 -7.04 -4.61 -2.88
N LYS A 185 -6.91 -5.11 -1.65
CA LYS A 185 -7.76 -6.18 -1.10
C LYS A 185 -9.22 -5.75 -1.06
N SER A 186 -9.51 -4.56 -0.54
CA SER A 186 -10.88 -4.03 -0.47
C SER A 186 -11.47 -3.78 -1.86
N ILE A 187 -10.70 -3.23 -2.81
CA ILE A 187 -11.17 -3.03 -4.18
C ILE A 187 -11.45 -4.37 -4.86
N GLN A 188 -10.56 -5.35 -4.73
CA GLN A 188 -10.77 -6.67 -5.32
C GLN A 188 -12.04 -7.33 -4.75
N PHE A 189 -12.23 -7.24 -3.43
CA PHE A 189 -13.41 -7.75 -2.75
C PHE A 189 -14.70 -7.12 -3.31
N LEU A 190 -14.80 -5.79 -3.30
CA LEU A 190 -15.99 -5.07 -3.77
C LEU A 190 -16.27 -5.30 -5.27
N LEU A 191 -15.23 -5.33 -6.10
CA LEU A 191 -15.41 -5.58 -7.53
C LEU A 191 -15.85 -7.01 -7.82
N ALA A 192 -15.33 -8.00 -7.08
CA ALA A 192 -15.77 -9.39 -7.21
C ALA A 192 -17.22 -9.57 -6.76
N SER A 193 -17.61 -8.92 -5.66
CA SER A 193 -18.98 -8.89 -5.14
C SER A 193 -19.95 -8.30 -6.17
N ASN A 194 -19.71 -7.06 -6.60
CA ASN A 194 -20.53 -6.38 -7.62
C ASN A 194 -20.61 -7.17 -8.93
N LEU A 195 -19.51 -7.79 -9.36
CA LEU A 195 -19.53 -8.64 -10.54
C LEU A 195 -20.47 -9.84 -10.36
N SER A 196 -20.45 -10.46 -9.17
CA SER A 196 -21.32 -11.60 -8.88
C SER A 196 -22.80 -11.22 -8.83
N GLU A 197 -23.14 -10.04 -8.32
CA GLU A 197 -24.51 -9.50 -8.34
C GLU A 197 -25.00 -9.32 -9.78
N VAL A 198 -24.20 -8.62 -10.59
CA VAL A 198 -24.52 -8.35 -12.01
C VAL A 198 -24.69 -9.66 -12.79
N LEU A 199 -23.77 -10.60 -12.62
CA LEU A 199 -23.85 -11.90 -13.29
C LEU A 199 -25.06 -12.71 -12.82
N SER A 200 -25.40 -12.68 -11.53
CA SER A 200 -26.59 -13.38 -10.99
C SER A 200 -27.87 -12.85 -11.62
N ILE A 201 -28.02 -11.53 -11.70
CA ILE A 201 -29.19 -10.89 -12.35
C ILE A 201 -29.21 -11.20 -13.85
N PHE A 202 -28.06 -11.13 -14.51
CA PHE A 202 -27.94 -11.41 -15.95
C PHE A 202 -28.37 -12.84 -16.27
N PHE A 203 -27.85 -13.84 -15.57
CA PHE A 203 -28.21 -15.23 -15.80
C PHE A 203 -29.64 -15.54 -15.38
N ALA A 204 -30.13 -15.01 -14.26
CA ALA A 204 -31.53 -15.17 -13.85
C ALA A 204 -32.49 -14.62 -14.92
N THR A 205 -32.19 -13.44 -15.45
CA THR A 205 -32.98 -12.79 -16.52
C THR A 205 -32.94 -13.60 -17.83
N LEU A 206 -31.79 -14.18 -18.18
CA LEU A 206 -31.68 -15.07 -19.35
C LEU A 206 -32.51 -16.35 -19.21
N ILE A 207 -32.60 -16.89 -17.99
CA ILE A 207 -33.38 -18.09 -17.70
C ILE A 207 -34.89 -17.76 -17.61
N GLY A 208 -35.24 -16.51 -17.28
CA GLY A 208 -36.60 -15.98 -17.35
C GLY A 208 -37.25 -15.66 -16.01
N PHE A 209 -36.45 -15.47 -14.94
CA PHE A 209 -36.94 -15.14 -13.60
C PHE A 209 -36.21 -13.97 -12.96
N THR A 210 -36.84 -13.33 -11.97
CA THR A 210 -36.23 -12.27 -11.17
C THR A 210 -35.60 -12.85 -9.91
N ILE A 211 -34.28 -12.73 -9.74
CA ILE A 211 -33.58 -13.26 -8.56
C ILE A 211 -33.52 -12.30 -7.37
N PHE A 212 -33.36 -11.00 -7.62
CA PHE A 212 -33.17 -9.99 -6.57
C PHE A 212 -34.03 -8.75 -6.80
N GLN A 213 -34.58 -8.23 -5.70
CA GLN A 213 -35.18 -6.90 -5.67
C GLN A 213 -34.11 -5.82 -5.39
N PRO A 214 -34.31 -4.57 -5.86
CA PRO A 214 -33.35 -3.49 -5.61
C PRO A 214 -33.03 -3.25 -4.13
N VAL A 215 -34.01 -3.43 -3.24
CA VAL A 215 -33.82 -3.24 -1.79
C VAL A 215 -32.88 -4.29 -1.18
N GLN A 216 -32.87 -5.51 -1.74
CA GLN A 216 -31.99 -6.60 -1.32
C GLN A 216 -30.55 -6.30 -1.73
N LEU A 217 -30.33 -5.85 -2.97
CA LEU A 217 -29.00 -5.43 -3.44
C LEU A 217 -28.46 -4.22 -2.67
N LEU A 218 -29.32 -3.25 -2.33
CA LEU A 218 -28.92 -2.12 -1.50
C LEU A 218 -28.48 -2.56 -0.10
N TRP A 219 -29.17 -3.54 0.50
CA TRP A 219 -28.77 -4.10 1.78
C TRP A 219 -27.40 -4.77 1.70
N ILE A 220 -27.18 -5.55 0.65
CA ILE A 220 -25.93 -6.26 0.42
C ILE A 220 -24.77 -5.26 0.31
N ASN A 221 -24.86 -4.34 -0.64
CA ASN A 221 -23.83 -3.34 -0.91
C ASN A 221 -23.54 -2.42 0.29
N LEU A 222 -24.57 -2.03 1.06
CA LEU A 222 -24.41 -1.05 2.14
C LEU A 222 -24.02 -1.69 3.48
N ILE A 223 -24.56 -2.87 3.80
CA ILE A 223 -24.39 -3.51 5.10
C ILE A 223 -23.40 -4.66 5.00
N THR A 224 -23.67 -5.65 4.15
CA THR A 224 -22.88 -6.89 4.17
C THR A 224 -21.50 -6.71 3.58
N ASP A 225 -21.33 -5.82 2.60
CA ASP A 225 -20.05 -5.54 1.94
C ASP A 225 -19.23 -4.42 2.59
N CYS A 226 -19.90 -3.34 3.02
CA CYS A 226 -19.20 -2.16 3.53
C CYS A 226 -18.35 -2.48 4.77
N PHE A 227 -18.90 -3.19 5.75
CA PHE A 227 -18.17 -3.48 6.99
C PHE A 227 -16.96 -4.39 6.76
N PRO A 228 -17.05 -5.52 6.03
CA PRO A 228 -15.87 -6.32 5.69
C PRO A 228 -14.85 -5.56 4.83
N ALA A 229 -15.28 -4.74 3.86
CA ALA A 229 -14.37 -3.94 3.05
C ALA A 229 -13.56 -2.93 3.88
N LEU A 230 -14.19 -2.28 4.86
CA LEU A 230 -13.53 -1.40 5.82
C LEU A 230 -12.59 -2.18 6.75
N ALA A 231 -13.02 -3.35 7.23
CA ALA A 231 -12.20 -4.19 8.08
C ALA A 231 -10.95 -4.74 7.37
N LEU A 232 -11.03 -5.03 6.07
CA LEU A 232 -9.86 -5.37 5.23
C LEU A 232 -8.86 -4.20 5.16
N GLY A 233 -9.35 -2.96 5.22
CA GLY A 233 -8.52 -1.75 5.35
C GLY A 233 -7.60 -1.76 6.58
N MET A 234 -8.01 -2.45 7.64
CA MET A 234 -7.28 -2.54 8.92
C MET A 234 -6.41 -3.80 9.05
N GLU A 235 -6.20 -4.55 7.97
CA GLU A 235 -5.37 -5.75 8.00
C GLU A 235 -3.90 -5.40 8.28
N LYS A 236 -3.21 -6.29 9.00
CA LYS A 236 -1.79 -6.14 9.34
C LYS A 236 -0.90 -6.25 8.08
N PRO A 237 0.31 -5.65 8.10
CA PRO A 237 1.22 -5.75 6.97
C PRO A 237 1.64 -7.20 6.71
N GLU A 238 1.81 -7.54 5.43
CA GLU A 238 2.37 -8.84 5.03
C GLU A 238 3.86 -8.91 5.39
N ALA A 239 4.38 -10.12 5.63
CA ALA A 239 5.74 -10.33 6.16
C ALA A 239 6.85 -9.90 5.20
N ASP A 240 6.53 -9.71 3.92
CA ASP A 240 7.40 -9.32 2.82
C ASP A 240 7.22 -7.85 2.39
N VAL A 241 6.43 -7.06 3.10
CA VAL A 241 6.12 -5.66 2.72
C VAL A 241 7.37 -4.80 2.49
N MET A 242 8.43 -5.03 3.27
CA MET A 242 9.76 -4.37 3.14
C MET A 242 10.83 -5.26 2.48
N LYS A 243 10.44 -6.38 1.85
CA LYS A 243 11.35 -7.28 1.12
C LYS A 243 11.16 -7.25 -0.39
N ARG A 244 10.00 -6.76 -0.85
CA ARG A 244 9.70 -6.55 -2.27
C ARG A 244 10.18 -5.19 -2.76
N LYS A 245 10.47 -5.08 -4.05
CA LYS A 245 10.85 -3.82 -4.72
C LYS A 245 9.67 -2.82 -4.72
N PRO A 246 9.93 -1.50 -4.87
CA PRO A 246 8.86 -0.52 -5.08
C PRO A 246 8.03 -0.88 -6.31
N ARG A 247 6.71 -0.67 -6.22
CA ARG A 247 5.80 -0.84 -7.36
C ARG A 247 6.14 0.14 -8.48
N ASP A 248 5.85 -0.25 -9.72
CA ASP A 248 5.93 0.68 -10.84
C ASP A 248 4.81 1.74 -10.70
N SER A 249 5.13 2.99 -10.98
CA SER A 249 4.17 4.10 -10.94
C SER A 249 3.10 3.99 -12.03
N LYS A 250 3.40 3.27 -13.12
CA LYS A 250 2.48 3.03 -14.26
C LYS A 250 1.58 1.81 -14.06
N GLU A 251 1.81 0.99 -13.04
CA GLU A 251 0.94 -0.16 -12.77
C GLU A 251 -0.43 0.29 -12.27
N GLY A 252 -1.47 -0.07 -13.03
CA GLY A 252 -2.86 0.13 -12.63
C GLY A 252 -3.30 -0.81 -11.51
N ILE A 253 -4.46 -0.52 -10.90
CA ILE A 253 -5.00 -1.28 -9.76
C ILE A 253 -5.24 -2.77 -10.12
N PHE A 254 -5.58 -3.05 -11.39
CA PHE A 254 -5.83 -4.39 -11.92
C PHE A 254 -4.58 -5.23 -12.24
N ALA A 255 -3.37 -4.67 -12.06
CA ALA A 255 -2.12 -5.36 -12.36
C ALA A 255 -1.89 -6.60 -11.47
N GLY A 256 -0.94 -7.45 -11.84
CA GLY A 256 -0.52 -8.58 -10.98
C GLY A 256 -1.57 -9.69 -10.80
N GLY A 257 -2.54 -9.78 -11.72
CA GLY A 257 -3.57 -10.83 -11.74
C GLY A 257 -4.89 -10.47 -11.07
N LEU A 258 -5.04 -9.25 -10.54
CA LEU A 258 -6.25 -8.83 -9.81
C LEU A 258 -7.51 -8.88 -10.70
N GLY A 259 -7.43 -8.45 -11.97
CA GLY A 259 -8.58 -8.50 -12.88
C GLY A 259 -9.08 -9.93 -13.14
N ALA A 260 -8.18 -10.88 -13.39
CA ALA A 260 -8.52 -12.29 -13.53
C ALA A 260 -9.09 -12.85 -12.22
N ALA A 261 -8.56 -12.40 -11.08
CA ALA A 261 -9.04 -12.80 -9.77
C ALA A 261 -10.47 -12.33 -9.49
N VAL A 262 -10.78 -11.07 -9.78
CA VAL A 262 -12.13 -10.50 -9.72
C VAL A 262 -13.09 -11.33 -10.57
N PHE A 263 -12.69 -11.67 -11.80
CA PHE A 263 -13.56 -12.41 -12.72
C PHE A 263 -13.90 -13.82 -12.21
N TYR A 264 -12.91 -14.65 -11.86
CA TYR A 264 -13.21 -16.01 -11.41
C TYR A 264 -13.98 -16.02 -10.09
N GLN A 265 -13.68 -15.08 -9.18
CA GLN A 265 -14.37 -14.96 -7.90
C GLN A 265 -15.83 -14.57 -8.10
N GLY A 266 -16.09 -13.58 -8.95
CA GLY A 266 -17.45 -13.17 -9.30
C GLY A 266 -18.26 -14.33 -9.88
N VAL A 267 -17.69 -15.05 -10.86
CA VAL A 267 -18.34 -16.24 -11.46
C VAL A 267 -18.62 -17.32 -10.41
N LEU A 268 -17.67 -17.60 -9.52
CA LEU A 268 -17.82 -18.62 -8.49
C LEU A 268 -18.95 -18.29 -7.50
N VAL A 269 -19.00 -17.03 -7.05
CA VAL A 269 -20.08 -16.55 -6.17
C VAL A 269 -21.43 -16.62 -6.90
N THR A 270 -21.52 -16.20 -8.16
CA THR A 270 -22.73 -16.33 -8.97
C THR A 270 -23.23 -17.76 -9.07
N LEU A 271 -22.34 -18.72 -9.33
CA LEU A 271 -22.72 -20.13 -9.42
C LEU A 271 -23.29 -20.66 -8.10
N ILE A 272 -22.70 -20.27 -6.97
CA ILE A 272 -23.17 -20.65 -5.63
C ILE A 272 -24.55 -20.01 -5.35
N THR A 273 -24.72 -18.73 -5.70
CA THR A 273 -25.98 -18.00 -5.51
C THR A 273 -27.11 -18.57 -6.36
N LEU A 274 -26.87 -18.86 -7.64
CA LEU A 274 -27.85 -19.49 -8.53
C LEU A 274 -28.18 -20.92 -8.06
N ALA A 275 -27.18 -21.70 -7.65
CA ALA A 275 -27.44 -23.02 -7.09
C ALA A 275 -28.33 -22.95 -5.84
N SER A 276 -28.11 -21.96 -4.97
CA SER A 276 -28.96 -21.74 -3.80
C SER A 276 -30.40 -21.38 -4.16
N TYR A 277 -30.59 -20.53 -5.17
CA TYR A 277 -31.92 -20.22 -5.69
C TYR A 277 -32.67 -21.48 -6.14
N PHE A 278 -32.03 -22.30 -6.99
CA PHE A 278 -32.65 -23.52 -7.51
C PHE A 278 -32.91 -24.57 -6.43
N ILE A 279 -32.05 -24.67 -5.42
CA ILE A 279 -32.29 -25.56 -4.28
C ILE A 279 -33.50 -25.07 -3.46
N GLY A 280 -33.61 -23.76 -3.20
CA GLY A 280 -34.78 -23.21 -2.52
C GLY A 280 -36.08 -23.39 -3.30
N HIS A 281 -36.02 -23.17 -4.62
CA HIS A 281 -37.15 -23.45 -5.52
C HIS A 281 -37.59 -24.92 -5.46
N PHE A 282 -36.64 -25.85 -5.46
CA PHE A 282 -36.93 -27.27 -5.36
C PHE A 282 -37.52 -27.66 -3.99
N LEU A 283 -37.09 -27.03 -2.90
CA LEU A 283 -37.64 -27.26 -1.57
C LEU A 283 -39.08 -26.72 -1.43
N GLU A 284 -39.39 -25.62 -2.11
CA GLU A 284 -40.73 -25.03 -2.13
C GLU A 284 -41.70 -25.79 -3.04
N ALA A 285 -41.32 -26.02 -4.30
CA ALA A 285 -42.21 -26.51 -5.35
C ALA A 285 -42.04 -28.01 -5.68
N GLY A 286 -40.98 -28.65 -5.20
CA GLY A 286 -40.65 -30.06 -5.52
C GLY A 286 -40.23 -30.31 -6.98
N ASN A 287 -40.05 -29.24 -7.77
CA ASN A 287 -39.65 -29.27 -9.17
C ASN A 287 -38.58 -28.19 -9.44
N PHE A 288 -38.03 -28.13 -10.66
CA PHE A 288 -37.13 -27.06 -11.10
C PHE A 288 -37.79 -26.17 -12.15
N ASP A 289 -39.13 -26.04 -12.11
CA ASP A 289 -39.85 -25.26 -13.10
C ASP A 289 -39.57 -23.77 -12.90
N VAL A 290 -38.96 -23.13 -13.90
CA VAL A 290 -38.48 -21.74 -13.79
C VAL A 290 -39.57 -20.72 -14.16
N HIS A 291 -40.77 -21.20 -14.49
CA HIS A 291 -41.89 -20.34 -14.87
C HIS A 291 -42.64 -19.73 -13.68
N GLU A 292 -42.44 -20.25 -12.46
CA GLU A 292 -42.99 -19.69 -11.23
C GLU A 292 -41.88 -19.02 -10.40
N GLU A 293 -42.07 -17.75 -10.03
CA GLU A 293 -41.12 -17.05 -9.17
C GLU A 293 -41.17 -17.64 -7.75
N SER A 294 -40.04 -18.18 -7.28
CA SER A 294 -39.91 -18.72 -5.91
C SER A 294 -39.42 -17.66 -4.92
N LEU A 295 -40.25 -17.41 -3.91
CA LEU A 295 -39.93 -16.53 -2.78
C LEU A 295 -38.93 -17.20 -1.83
N HIS A 296 -39.02 -18.52 -1.67
CA HIS A 296 -38.04 -19.28 -0.88
C HIS A 296 -36.66 -19.28 -1.54
N GLY A 297 -36.60 -19.53 -2.86
CA GLY A 297 -35.39 -19.45 -3.67
C GLY A 297 -34.76 -18.06 -3.65
N THR A 298 -35.57 -17.00 -3.78
CA THR A 298 -35.10 -15.60 -3.65
C THR A 298 -34.47 -15.33 -2.29
N THR A 299 -35.14 -15.77 -1.21
CA THR A 299 -34.65 -15.57 0.17
C THR A 299 -33.36 -16.36 0.43
N MET A 300 -33.28 -17.61 -0.05
CA MET A 300 -32.08 -18.45 0.04
C MET A 300 -30.93 -17.86 -0.77
N ALA A 301 -31.18 -17.37 -1.98
CA ALA A 301 -30.17 -16.72 -2.82
C ALA A 301 -29.63 -15.46 -2.14
N PHE A 302 -30.50 -14.63 -1.56
CA PHE A 302 -30.11 -13.42 -0.81
C PHE A 302 -29.21 -13.77 0.38
N LEU A 303 -29.65 -14.70 1.23
CA LEU A 303 -28.87 -15.15 2.38
C LEU A 303 -27.53 -15.75 1.96
N THR A 304 -27.53 -16.55 0.89
CA THR A 304 -26.31 -17.18 0.36
C THR A 304 -25.34 -16.16 -0.15
N LEU A 305 -25.78 -15.21 -0.99
CA LEU A 305 -24.93 -14.15 -1.54
C LEU A 305 -24.31 -13.30 -0.42
N ALA A 306 -25.15 -12.79 0.48
CA ALA A 306 -24.72 -12.00 1.64
C ALA A 306 -23.68 -12.73 2.50
N MET A 307 -23.90 -14.00 2.79
CA MET A 307 -22.97 -14.79 3.61
C MET A 307 -21.72 -15.20 2.82
N CYS A 308 -21.86 -15.50 1.53
CA CYS A 308 -20.76 -15.81 0.65
C CYS A 308 -19.76 -14.65 0.58
N GLU A 309 -20.21 -13.41 0.47
CA GLU A 309 -19.35 -12.22 0.50
C GLU A 309 -18.66 -12.05 1.85
N VAL A 310 -19.41 -12.19 2.96
CA VAL A 310 -18.82 -12.14 4.30
C VAL A 310 -17.72 -13.20 4.44
N PHE A 311 -17.96 -14.43 4.00
CA PHE A 311 -16.96 -15.50 4.04
C PHE A 311 -15.81 -15.27 3.06
N HIS A 312 -16.09 -14.71 1.88
CA HIS A 312 -15.09 -14.37 0.87
C HIS A 312 -14.16 -13.24 1.34
N SER A 313 -14.65 -12.32 2.17
CA SER A 313 -13.82 -11.30 2.79
C SER A 313 -12.66 -11.91 3.62
N PHE A 314 -12.88 -13.07 4.26
CA PHE A 314 -11.82 -13.81 4.94
C PHE A 314 -10.79 -14.37 3.96
N ASN A 315 -11.21 -14.82 2.78
CA ASN A 315 -10.28 -15.19 1.71
C ASN A 315 -9.44 -13.99 1.26
N MET A 316 -9.99 -12.77 1.27
CA MET A 316 -9.31 -11.57 0.80
C MET A 316 -8.27 -11.00 1.78
N ARG A 317 -8.11 -11.60 2.98
CA ARG A 317 -7.04 -11.25 3.92
C ARG A 317 -5.63 -11.41 3.34
N SER A 318 -5.47 -12.32 2.39
CA SER A 318 -4.25 -12.43 1.57
C SER A 318 -4.62 -12.67 0.11
N LEU A 319 -4.02 -11.90 -0.79
CA LEU A 319 -4.30 -11.99 -2.23
C LEU A 319 -3.75 -13.29 -2.85
N ARG A 320 -2.58 -13.74 -2.41
CA ARG A 320 -1.89 -14.94 -2.93
C ARG A 320 -1.64 -16.01 -1.87
N GLY A 321 -1.44 -15.60 -0.63
CA GLY A 321 -1.17 -16.48 0.51
C GLY A 321 -2.39 -17.28 0.93
N SER A 322 -2.13 -18.34 1.70
CA SER A 322 -3.17 -19.17 2.29
C SER A 322 -3.67 -18.54 3.57
N ILE A 323 -4.98 -18.51 3.79
CA ILE A 323 -5.56 -17.98 5.03
C ILE A 323 -5.11 -18.80 6.26
N PHE A 324 -4.82 -20.08 6.07
CA PHE A 324 -4.35 -20.99 7.13
C PHE A 324 -2.90 -20.76 7.53
N THR A 325 -2.12 -20.03 6.72
CA THR A 325 -0.71 -19.71 7.00
C THR A 325 -0.53 -18.38 7.71
N ILE A 326 -1.59 -17.56 7.80
CA ILE A 326 -1.52 -16.22 8.38
C ILE A 326 -1.41 -16.33 9.91
N LYS A 327 -0.30 -15.83 10.46
CA LYS A 327 -0.07 -15.75 11.91
C LYS A 327 -0.79 -14.50 12.46
N GLY A 328 -2.06 -14.66 12.80
CA GLY A 328 -2.86 -13.62 13.46
C GLY A 328 -4.24 -13.44 12.85
N GLN A 329 -5.15 -12.89 13.64
CA GLN A 329 -6.54 -12.67 13.26
C GLN A 329 -6.85 -11.17 13.22
N ASN A 330 -7.63 -10.76 12.21
CA ASN A 330 -8.17 -9.41 12.10
C ASN A 330 -9.48 -9.33 12.91
N LYS A 331 -9.41 -8.79 14.12
CA LYS A 331 -10.57 -8.70 15.03
C LYS A 331 -11.69 -7.83 14.45
N TRP A 332 -11.36 -6.82 13.65
CA TRP A 332 -12.34 -5.98 12.96
C TRP A 332 -13.11 -6.77 11.92
N LEU A 333 -12.45 -7.66 11.19
CA LEU A 333 -13.11 -8.50 10.19
C LEU A 333 -14.03 -9.54 10.84
N TRP A 334 -13.61 -10.14 11.95
CA TRP A 334 -14.48 -11.02 12.74
C TRP A 334 -15.70 -10.28 13.30
N GLY A 335 -15.51 -9.06 13.82
CA GLY A 335 -16.60 -8.22 14.30
C GLY A 335 -17.57 -7.82 13.18
N ALA A 336 -17.04 -7.40 12.03
CA ALA A 336 -17.83 -7.09 10.83
C ALA A 336 -18.63 -8.31 10.35
N GLY A 337 -17.98 -9.48 10.25
CA GLY A 337 -18.66 -10.71 9.83
C GLY A 337 -19.76 -11.15 10.80
N LEU A 338 -19.52 -11.06 12.11
CA LEU A 338 -20.55 -11.34 13.12
C LEU A 338 -21.72 -10.36 13.02
N LEU A 339 -21.44 -9.07 12.87
CA LEU A 339 -22.47 -8.04 12.70
C LEU A 339 -23.30 -8.29 11.44
N SER A 340 -22.66 -8.54 10.29
CA SER A 340 -23.33 -8.86 9.03
C SER A 340 -24.18 -10.12 9.15
N LEU A 341 -23.70 -11.17 9.82
CA LEU A 341 -24.46 -12.40 10.08
C LEU A 341 -25.70 -12.10 10.92
N VAL A 342 -25.56 -11.39 12.04
CA VAL A 342 -26.69 -11.05 12.93
C VAL A 342 -27.73 -10.21 12.19
N LEU A 343 -27.29 -9.14 11.51
CA LEU A 343 -28.19 -8.25 10.78
C LEU A 343 -28.91 -8.98 9.63
N THR A 344 -28.21 -9.82 8.88
CA THR A 344 -28.83 -10.62 7.80
C THR A 344 -29.81 -11.65 8.35
N THR A 345 -29.47 -12.29 9.47
CA THR A 345 -30.37 -13.24 10.15
C THR A 345 -31.65 -12.56 10.61
N VAL A 346 -31.56 -11.34 11.16
CA VAL A 346 -32.71 -10.52 11.54
C VAL A 346 -33.61 -10.21 10.34
N VAL A 347 -33.02 -9.85 9.20
CA VAL A 347 -33.77 -9.53 7.98
C VAL A 347 -34.49 -10.75 7.41
N VAL A 348 -33.88 -11.93 7.48
CA VAL A 348 -34.41 -13.17 6.88
C VAL A 348 -35.41 -13.89 7.79
N LEU A 349 -35.17 -13.95 9.10
CA LEU A 349 -35.98 -14.76 10.02
C LEU A 349 -37.15 -14.02 10.67
N ILE A 350 -37.15 -12.68 10.71
CA ILE A 350 -38.25 -11.91 11.29
C ILE A 350 -39.28 -11.61 10.20
N PRO A 351 -40.49 -12.22 10.23
CA PRO A 351 -41.43 -12.12 9.10
C PRO A 351 -41.81 -10.68 8.72
N PRO A 352 -42.12 -9.77 9.66
CA PRO A 352 -42.39 -8.37 9.31
C PRO A 352 -41.23 -7.68 8.58
N VAL A 353 -39.98 -8.04 8.89
CA VAL A 353 -38.81 -7.47 8.24
C VAL A 353 -38.62 -8.12 6.87
N ALA A 354 -38.67 -9.45 6.77
CA ALA A 354 -38.54 -10.18 5.51
C ALA A 354 -39.52 -9.67 4.44
N THR A 355 -40.78 -9.41 4.82
CA THR A 355 -41.79 -8.86 3.90
C THR A 355 -41.43 -7.47 3.36
N LEU A 356 -40.76 -6.61 4.15
CA LEU A 356 -40.30 -5.30 3.67
C LEU A 356 -39.23 -5.41 2.57
N PHE A 357 -38.50 -6.52 2.53
CA PHE A 357 -37.49 -6.83 1.52
C PHE A 357 -38.03 -7.72 0.39
N GLY A 358 -39.35 -7.96 0.34
CA GLY A 358 -39.96 -8.86 -0.64
C GLY A 358 -39.54 -10.32 -0.49
N MET A 359 -39.25 -10.75 0.74
CA MET A 359 -38.81 -12.10 1.09
C MET A 359 -39.82 -12.78 2.02
N VAL A 360 -39.67 -14.09 2.18
CA VAL A 360 -40.45 -14.93 3.10
C VAL A 360 -39.54 -15.46 4.21
N ALA A 361 -40.07 -15.61 5.43
CA ALA A 361 -39.31 -16.24 6.50
C ALA A 361 -39.12 -17.74 6.18
N ILE A 362 -37.86 -18.14 5.97
CA ILE A 362 -37.48 -19.51 5.61
C ILE A 362 -37.30 -20.41 6.84
N GLY A 363 -37.40 -21.72 6.62
CA GLY A 363 -37.18 -22.72 7.65
C GLY A 363 -35.70 -22.85 8.06
N ILE A 364 -35.45 -23.56 9.16
CA ILE A 364 -34.08 -23.81 9.65
C ILE A 364 -33.26 -24.63 8.63
N GLU A 365 -33.89 -25.55 7.90
CA GLU A 365 -33.25 -26.36 6.86
C GLU A 365 -32.73 -25.50 5.71
N GLU A 366 -33.60 -24.66 5.14
CA GLU A 366 -33.26 -23.72 4.07
C GLU A 366 -32.16 -22.73 4.52
N PHE A 367 -32.27 -22.21 5.74
CA PHE A 367 -31.27 -21.34 6.33
C PHE A 367 -29.90 -22.03 6.45
N ALA A 368 -29.87 -23.26 6.95
CA ALA A 368 -28.64 -24.03 7.11
C ALA A 368 -27.98 -24.36 5.77
N ILE A 369 -28.78 -24.71 4.75
CA ILE A 369 -28.29 -24.99 3.39
C ILE A 369 -27.70 -23.72 2.78
N ALA A 370 -28.40 -22.60 2.85
CA ALA A 370 -27.92 -21.32 2.32
C ALA A 370 -26.61 -20.87 3.00
N LEU A 371 -26.51 -21.03 4.32
CA LEU A 371 -25.30 -20.70 5.07
C LEU A 371 -24.13 -21.64 4.70
N ALA A 372 -24.40 -22.94 4.53
CA ALA A 372 -23.39 -23.92 4.10
C ALA A 372 -22.88 -23.65 2.68
N LEU A 373 -23.77 -23.27 1.77
CA LEU A 373 -23.42 -22.82 0.42
C LEU A 373 -22.55 -21.56 0.47
N GLY A 374 -22.94 -20.55 1.24
CA GLY A 374 -22.12 -19.36 1.44
C GLY A 374 -20.72 -19.71 1.97
N PHE A 375 -20.63 -20.59 2.97
CA PHE A 375 -19.35 -21.01 3.55
C PHE A 375 -18.44 -21.75 2.55
N SER A 376 -19.01 -22.41 1.54
CA SER A 376 -18.26 -23.17 0.53
C SER A 376 -17.29 -22.32 -0.29
N ILE A 377 -17.46 -20.99 -0.34
CA ILE A 377 -16.53 -20.09 -1.02
C ILE A 377 -15.13 -20.13 -0.43
N ILE A 378 -14.98 -20.37 0.88
CA ILE A 378 -13.69 -20.45 1.56
C ILE A 378 -12.83 -21.59 0.98
N PRO A 379 -13.25 -22.86 1.06
CA PRO A 379 -12.46 -23.95 0.51
C PRO A 379 -12.28 -23.84 -1.01
N LEU A 380 -13.27 -23.34 -1.75
CA LEU A 380 -13.16 -23.19 -3.20
C LEU A 380 -12.09 -22.18 -3.61
N VAL A 381 -12.10 -20.97 -3.03
CA VAL A 381 -11.08 -19.96 -3.32
C VAL A 381 -9.70 -20.41 -2.84
N GLU A 382 -9.63 -21.12 -1.71
CA GLU A 382 -8.36 -21.63 -1.20
C GLU A 382 -7.76 -22.72 -2.10
N LEU A 383 -8.60 -23.58 -2.69
CA LEU A 383 -8.19 -24.54 -3.71
C LEU A 383 -7.63 -23.82 -4.94
N VAL A 384 -8.32 -22.78 -5.41
CA VAL A 384 -7.85 -21.97 -6.54
C VAL A 384 -6.49 -21.33 -6.22
N LYS A 385 -6.31 -20.74 -5.04
CA LYS A 385 -5.01 -20.19 -4.61
C LYS A 385 -3.92 -21.25 -4.51
N LEU A 386 -4.26 -22.46 -4.03
CA LEU A 386 -3.32 -23.57 -3.97
C LEU A 386 -2.81 -23.95 -5.36
N VAL A 387 -3.71 -24.08 -6.34
CA VAL A 387 -3.37 -24.38 -7.74
C VAL A 387 -2.46 -23.30 -8.32
N HIS A 388 -2.80 -22.01 -8.14
CA HIS A 388 -1.96 -20.90 -8.59
C HIS A 388 -0.55 -20.97 -7.98
N ARG A 389 -0.43 -21.19 -6.67
CA ARG A 389 0.89 -21.32 -6.02
C ARG A 389 1.72 -22.49 -6.56
N ILE A 390 1.08 -23.61 -6.91
CA ILE A 390 1.78 -24.75 -7.51
C ILE A 390 2.30 -24.40 -8.91
N ILE A 391 1.49 -23.70 -9.71
CA ILE A 391 1.86 -23.25 -11.06
C ILE A 391 3.00 -22.22 -10.99
N ASP A 392 2.92 -21.24 -10.10
CA ASP A 392 3.95 -20.20 -9.92
C ASP A 392 5.29 -20.80 -9.51
N ARG A 393 5.28 -21.79 -8.59
CA ARG A 393 6.48 -22.55 -8.21
C ARG A 393 7.08 -23.31 -9.39
N LYS A 394 6.27 -23.88 -10.28
CA LYS A 394 6.73 -24.63 -11.46
C LYS A 394 7.28 -23.72 -12.57
N THR A 395 6.75 -22.51 -12.70
CA THR A 395 7.12 -21.57 -13.77
C THR A 395 8.30 -20.65 -13.41
N GLY A 396 8.89 -20.81 -12.22
CA GLY A 396 10.04 -20.00 -11.77
C GLY A 396 9.69 -18.54 -11.47
N LYS A 397 8.41 -18.16 -11.54
CA LYS A 397 7.91 -16.87 -11.05
C LYS A 397 7.76 -16.96 -9.53
N ALA A 398 8.87 -17.06 -8.82
CA ALA A 398 8.84 -17.12 -7.36
C ALA A 398 8.42 -15.77 -6.77
N ALA A 399 7.29 -15.82 -6.05
CA ALA A 399 6.76 -14.95 -4.98
C ALA A 399 7.15 -13.46 -4.99
#